data_AF-A0A4P5QT46-F1
#
_entry.id   AF-A0A4P5QT46-F1
#
_cell.length_a   1.000
_cell.length_b   1.000
_cell.length_c   1.000
_cell.angle_alpha   90.00
_cell.angle_beta   90.00
_cell.angle_gamma   90.00
#
_symmetry.space_group_name_H-M   'P 1'
#
loop_
_entity.id
_entity.type
_entity.pdbx_description
1 polymer ?
#
loop_
_entity_poly.entity_id
_entity_poly.type
_entity_poly.pdbx_seq_one_letter_code
_entity_poly.pdbx_strand_id
1 'polypeptide(L)'
;MRERSIFIERHGELDFCHFDLYSQALAKIERGHERDLRDVESMIRNRLVTTARLREMFRAIERDLIRYPAISPAAFATAVDAVCALHRDS
;
A
#
# COMPACT_ATOMS: atom_id res chain seq x y z
N MET A 1 7.11 23.87 -1.41
CA MET A 1 8.33 23.18 -1.89
C MET A 1 8.59 22.03 -0.94
N ARG A 2 8.48 20.79 -1.44
CA ARG A 2 9.15 19.57 -0.97
C ARG A 2 9.34 19.39 0.55
N GLU A 3 8.56 18.51 1.15
CA GLU A 3 9.05 17.68 2.26
C GLU A 3 8.60 16.23 2.04
N ARG A 4 9.52 15.50 1.40
CA ARG A 4 9.52 14.04 1.27
C ARG A 4 9.95 13.49 2.62
N SER A 5 9.01 13.36 3.56
CA SER A 5 9.32 12.70 4.83
C SER A 5 9.08 11.20 4.67
N ILE A 6 10.11 10.52 4.18
CA ILE A 6 10.33 9.09 4.40
C ILE A 6 10.87 9.01 5.83
N PHE A 7 9.98 8.90 6.83
CA PHE A 7 10.39 8.78 8.23
C PHE A 7 10.26 7.33 8.68
N ILE A 8 11.39 6.62 8.65
CA ILE A 8 11.55 5.27 9.15
C ILE A 8 11.91 5.44 10.64
N GLU A 9 10.88 5.34 11.50
CA GLU A 9 10.92 5.14 12.97
C GLU A 9 10.93 6.36 13.93
N ARG A 10 9.93 6.43 14.85
CA ARG A 10 10.12 6.49 16.33
C ARG A 10 8.82 6.25 17.11
N HIS A 11 8.86 5.27 18.01
CA HIS A 11 7.98 5.01 19.15
C HIS A 11 7.21 6.23 19.72
N GLY A 12 5.89 6.07 19.93
CA GLY A 12 5.08 6.90 20.85
C GLY A 12 4.13 7.91 20.19
N GLU A 13 2.86 7.52 20.12
CA GLU A 13 1.62 8.33 20.09
C GLU A 13 1.27 9.31 18.96
N LEU A 14 2.03 9.47 17.86
CA LEU A 14 1.59 10.30 16.72
C LEU A 14 1.71 9.60 15.35
N ASP A 15 0.65 9.68 14.54
CA ASP A 15 0.56 9.44 13.08
C ASP A 15 0.90 8.04 12.49
N PHE A 16 1.01 7.00 13.33
CA PHE A 16 1.20 5.61 12.86
C PHE A 16 0.03 5.06 12.03
N CYS A 17 -1.19 5.61 12.16
CA CYS A 17 -2.36 5.09 11.45
C CYS A 17 -2.22 5.18 9.92
N HIS A 18 -1.63 6.25 9.36
CA HIS A 18 -1.52 6.36 7.91
C HIS A 18 -0.52 5.34 7.35
N PHE A 19 0.69 5.27 7.91
CA PHE A 19 1.69 4.29 7.46
C PHE A 19 1.23 2.85 7.68
N ASP A 20 0.56 2.57 8.80
CA ASP A 20 0.01 1.24 9.10
C ASP A 20 -1.12 0.86 8.12
N LEU A 21 -2.06 1.77 7.83
CA LEU A 21 -3.15 1.48 6.88
C LEU A 21 -2.65 1.21 5.46
N TYR A 22 -1.68 1.99 4.96
CA TYR A 22 -1.11 1.72 3.63
C TYR A 22 -0.25 0.45 3.62
N SER A 23 0.53 0.19 4.67
CA SER A 23 1.34 -1.04 4.77
C SER A 23 0.45 -2.28 4.91
N GLN A 24 -0.63 -2.17 5.67
CA GLN A 24 -1.65 -3.20 5.83
C GLN A 24 -2.36 -3.47 4.51
N ALA A 25 -2.78 -2.43 3.78
CA ALA A 25 -3.41 -2.59 2.47
C ALA A 25 -2.45 -3.24 1.46
N LEU A 26 -1.18 -2.82 1.43
CA LEU A 26 -0.15 -3.43 0.58
C LEU A 26 0.08 -4.91 0.92
N ALA A 27 0.20 -5.26 2.20
CA ALA A 27 0.35 -6.64 2.64
C ALA A 27 -0.88 -7.51 2.29
N LYS A 28 -2.08 -6.93 2.31
CA LYS A 28 -3.32 -7.59 1.89
C LYS A 28 -3.36 -7.86 0.40
N ILE A 29 -2.93 -6.88 -0.40
CA ILE A 29 -2.83 -7.02 -1.86
C ILE A 29 -1.78 -8.07 -2.24
N GLU A 30 -0.64 -8.10 -1.55
CA GLU A 30 0.43 -9.08 -1.79
C GLU A 30 -0.05 -10.52 -1.58
N ARG A 31 -0.80 -10.77 -0.49
CA ARG A 31 -1.39 -12.09 -0.19
C ARG A 31 -2.49 -12.49 -1.17
N GLY A 32 -3.20 -11.53 -1.75
CA GLY A 32 -4.13 -11.76 -2.87
C GLY A 32 -5.37 -12.59 -2.56
N HIS A 33 -5.66 -12.89 -1.28
CA HIS A 33 -6.88 -13.63 -0.92
C HIS A 33 -8.13 -12.79 -1.19
N GLU A 34 -9.23 -13.43 -1.62
CA GLU A 34 -10.48 -12.71 -1.91
C GLU A 34 -10.97 -11.85 -0.74
N ARG A 35 -10.82 -12.34 0.50
CA ARG A 35 -11.21 -11.60 1.71
C ARG A 35 -10.31 -10.38 1.95
N ASP A 36 -9.02 -10.49 1.64
CA ASP A 36 -8.07 -9.39 1.79
C ASP A 36 -8.32 -8.30 0.73
N LEU A 37 -8.64 -8.68 -0.51
CA LEU A 37 -9.02 -7.73 -1.56
C LEU A 37 -10.30 -6.95 -1.24
N ARG A 38 -11.33 -7.64 -0.69
CA ARG A 38 -12.58 -6.98 -0.24
C ARG A 38 -12.33 -6.02 0.93
N ASP A 39 -11.40 -6.35 1.81
CA ASP A 39 -11.02 -5.48 2.93
C ASP A 39 -10.34 -4.21 2.40
N VAL A 40 -9.39 -4.35 1.47
CA VAL A 40 -8.72 -3.21 0.80
C VAL A 40 -9.73 -2.33 0.06
N GLU A 41 -10.70 -2.93 -0.65
CA GLU A 41 -11.79 -2.18 -1.30
C GLU A 41 -12.60 -1.38 -0.26
N SER A 42 -12.91 -1.98 0.90
CA SER A 42 -13.58 -1.28 2.00
C SER A 42 -12.73 -0.11 2.51
N MET A 43 -11.43 -0.29 2.68
CA MET A 43 -10.51 0.78 3.11
C MET A 43 -10.51 1.95 2.10
N ILE A 44 -10.53 1.66 0.80
CA ILE A 44 -10.57 2.68 -0.27
C ILE A 44 -11.92 3.41 -0.26
N ARG A 45 -13.04 2.67 -0.22
CA ARG A 45 -14.39 3.27 -0.20
C ARG A 45 -14.62 4.15 1.02
N ASN A 46 -14.08 3.76 2.18
CA ASN A 46 -14.16 4.53 3.41
C ASN A 46 -13.13 5.68 3.47
N ARG A 47 -12.39 5.94 2.39
CA ARG A 47 -11.34 6.96 2.29
C ARG A 47 -10.23 6.84 3.35
N LEU A 48 -10.03 5.63 3.88
CA LEU A 48 -8.94 5.33 4.81
C LEU A 48 -7.60 5.23 4.07
N VAL A 49 -7.65 4.79 2.81
CA VAL A 49 -6.52 4.79 1.88
C VAL A 49 -6.97 5.31 0.52
N THR A 50 -6.04 5.91 -0.22
CA THR A 50 -6.27 6.41 -1.58
C THR A 50 -5.40 5.65 -2.57
N THR A 51 -5.93 5.36 -3.76
CA THR A 51 -5.20 4.63 -4.81
C THR A 51 -3.91 5.34 -5.24
N ALA A 52 -3.94 6.67 -5.31
CA ALA A 52 -2.77 7.48 -5.63
C ALA A 52 -1.64 7.27 -4.60
N ARG A 53 -1.96 7.38 -3.31
CA ARG A 53 -0.98 7.25 -2.24
C ARG A 53 -0.53 5.80 -2.03
N LEU A 54 -1.42 4.84 -2.23
CA LEU A 54 -1.10 3.41 -2.21
C LEU A 54 -0.03 3.07 -3.26
N ARG A 55 -0.17 3.58 -4.49
CA ARG A 55 0.82 3.40 -5.55
C ARG A 55 2.14 4.11 -5.24
N GLU A 56 2.10 5.29 -4.63
CA GLU A 56 3.32 5.98 -4.17
C GLU A 56 4.07 5.16 -3.11
N MET A 57 3.35 4.59 -2.14
CA MET A 57 3.94 3.74 -1.09
C MET A 57 4.51 2.45 -1.65
N PHE A 58 3.81 1.79 -2.59
CA PHE A 58 4.37 0.63 -3.28
C PHE A 58 5.70 0.97 -3.98
N ARG A 59 5.74 2.07 -4.74
CA ARG A 59 6.98 2.51 -5.42
C ARG A 59 8.12 2.84 -4.46
N ALA A 60 7.81 3.32 -3.26
CA ALA A 60 8.82 3.59 -2.24
C ALA A 60 9.50 2.31 -1.74
N ILE A 61 8.75 1.21 -1.64
CA ILE A 61 9.26 -0.09 -1.16
C ILE A 61 9.72 -1.04 -2.28
N GLU A 62 9.28 -0.82 -3.53
CA GLU A 62 9.52 -1.70 -4.67
C GLU A 62 11.00 -2.03 -4.86
N ARG A 63 11.89 -1.04 -4.67
CA ARG A 63 13.35 -1.24 -4.81
C ARG A 63 13.94 -2.11 -3.71
N ASP A 64 13.34 -2.13 -2.54
CA ASP A 64 13.79 -2.94 -1.41
C ASP A 64 13.23 -4.36 -1.45
N LEU A 65 12.16 -4.61 -2.22
CA LEU A 65 11.58 -5.95 -2.42
C LEU A 65 12.57 -6.95 -3.06
N ILE A 66 13.60 -6.47 -3.77
CA ILE A 66 14.69 -7.33 -4.28
C ILE A 66 15.42 -8.11 -3.17
N ARG A 67 15.37 -7.62 -1.92
CA ARG A 67 15.97 -8.28 -0.75
C ARG A 67 15.09 -9.41 -0.20
N TYR A 68 13.85 -9.54 -0.70
CA TYR A 68 12.85 -10.49 -0.22
C TYR A 68 12.42 -11.43 -1.36
N PRO A 69 13.22 -12.47 -1.69
CA PRO A 69 12.98 -13.34 -2.84
C PRO A 69 11.68 -14.15 -2.78
N ALA A 70 11.04 -14.25 -1.60
CA ALA A 70 9.73 -14.87 -1.44
C ALA A 70 8.58 -14.02 -2.04
N ILE A 71 8.80 -12.72 -2.23
CA ILE A 71 7.83 -11.79 -2.80
C ILE A 71 8.22 -11.54 -4.25
N SER A 72 7.32 -11.78 -5.20
CA SER A 72 7.52 -11.42 -6.61
C SER A 72 7.15 -9.95 -6.81
N PRO A 73 8.12 -9.04 -7.06
CA PRO A 73 7.83 -7.62 -7.19
C PRO A 73 6.91 -7.33 -8.38
N ALA A 74 7.06 -8.09 -9.47
CA ALA A 74 6.24 -7.95 -10.68
C ALA A 74 4.79 -8.41 -10.46
N ALA A 75 4.58 -9.52 -9.74
CA ALA A 75 3.23 -9.98 -9.40
C ALA A 75 2.55 -8.99 -8.44
N PHE A 76 3.30 -8.49 -7.46
CA PHE A 76 2.80 -7.51 -6.51
C PHE A 76 2.46 -6.17 -7.18
N ALA A 77 3.31 -5.67 -8.08
CA ALA A 77 3.03 -4.46 -8.87
C ALA A 77 1.74 -4.62 -9.68
N THR A 78 1.56 -5.77 -10.34
CA THR A 78 0.35 -6.09 -11.12
C THR A 78 -0.90 -6.07 -10.23
N ALA A 79 -0.83 -6.65 -9.03
CA ALA A 79 -1.94 -6.67 -8.09
C ALA A 79 -2.30 -5.26 -7.58
N VAL A 80 -1.29 -4.44 -7.23
CA VAL A 80 -1.50 -3.05 -6.81
C VAL A 80 -2.11 -2.23 -7.95
N ASP A 81 -1.63 -2.40 -9.17
CA ASP A 81 -2.15 -1.69 -10.33
C ASP A 81 -3.59 -2.08 -10.67
N ALA A 82 -3.95 -3.36 -10.54
CA ALA A 82 -5.31 -3.84 -10.72
C ALA A 82 -6.28 -3.19 -9.73
N VAL A 83 -5.93 -3.16 -8.43
CA VAL A 83 -6.73 -2.50 -7.40
C VAL A 83 -6.86 -0.99 -7.67
N CYS A 84 -5.77 -0.34 -8.06
CA CYS A 84 -5.79 1.09 -8.37
C CYS A 84 -6.59 1.42 -9.63
N ALA A 85 -6.61 0.54 -10.63
CA ALA A 85 -7.39 0.71 -11.85
C ALA A 85 -8.89 0.56 -11.59
N LEU A 86 -9.28 -0.36 -10.70
CA LEU A 86 -10.67 -0.61 -10.32
C LEU A 86 -11.32 0.58 -9.60
N HIS A 87 -10.52 1.45 -8.97
CA HIS A 87 -11.01 2.56 -8.13
C HIS A 87 -10.51 3.93 -8.62
N ARG A 88 -10.33 4.10 -9.93
CA ARG A 88 -9.87 5.36 -10.53
C ARG A 88 -10.97 6.43 -10.64
N ASP A 89 -12.22 6.10 -10.32
CA ASP A 89 -13.42 6.91 -10.57
C ASP A 89 -14.25 7.23 -9.30
N SER A 90 -13.65 7.79 -8.24
CA SER A 90 -14.42 8.28 -7.07
C SER A 90 -13.88 9.59 -6.49
#